data_AF-A0A438FUK7-F1
#
_entry.id   AF-A0A438FUK7-F1
#
_cell.length_a   1.000
_cell.length_b   1.000
_cell.length_c   1.000
_cell.angle_alpha   90.00
_cell.angle_beta   90.00
_cell.angle_gamma   90.00
#
_symmetry.space_group_name_H-M   'P 1'
#
loop_
_entity.id
_entity.type
_entity.pdbx_description
1 polymer ?
#
loop_
_entity_poly.entity_id
_entity_poly.type
_entity_poly.pdbx_seq_one_letter_code
_entity_poly.pdbx_strand_id
1 'polypeptide(L)'
;MNMGSEYVNEDLFGLEDEDIGEEINSRTNVTNISSGEMVVQNRRSGKMNQTTINDAYKKEARERACMLITRWMYEAAIPFNAVTYPSFQPMIEAIGQYGVGMKGPTFHEVRVTNLKKELALTKDLMKDHMVEWGKNGCSIMSDGWTDRKERTLVNFLVNCSKGTMFMQSIDASSMIKTGEKMFELLDKWVEQVGEENVIQVITDNHSSYVMAGRLLELKRPHLYWTPCAAHCLDLMLEDIGKLPNIKRTLERAISLNGYIYNRSGLLNMMRRFTGQRELLRPAKTRFATAFITLSRLHEQKNNLRKMFTSSDWSDSKWAKEQKGKTIANIVLMPSFWNTIVFCLKVSGPLVRVLRLVDGEKKAPMGYIYEAMNRAKDTIVRSFNGNEEKYKEIFNIIDKRWEIQLHRPLHAAGLTRDPAKQEKVVAEVSLFTNAQGLFGNELAVRTRKTRAPAEWWAAYGASAPNLQKFAMKVLNLTCMHQVVNGIGASLKIFIARGEIEWKMRILMEVHKNFVFDDDNLTWGDVARAAGAEEADEDEDGAWLIQQMKKMGRLQMW
;
A
#
# COMPACT_ATOMS: atom_id res chain seq x y z
N MET A 1 33.67 -20.59 51.31
CA MET A 1 33.19 -19.46 52.12
C MET A 1 32.85 -18.32 51.18
N ASN A 2 31.60 -17.85 51.25
CA ASN A 2 31.04 -16.52 50.94
C ASN A 2 31.67 -15.67 49.82
N MET A 3 30.92 -15.31 48.76
CA MET A 3 29.71 -14.45 48.65
C MET A 3 30.06 -12.97 48.37
N GLY A 4 29.39 -12.44 47.32
CA GLY A 4 28.90 -11.06 47.21
C GLY A 4 29.87 -10.05 46.58
N SER A 5 29.43 -9.02 45.87
CA SER A 5 28.11 -8.55 45.39
C SER A 5 28.38 -7.18 44.72
N GLU A 6 27.81 -6.90 43.54
CA GLU A 6 26.84 -5.80 43.32
C GLU A 6 27.45 -4.36 43.34
N TYR A 7 27.51 -3.62 42.23
CA TYR A 7 26.46 -2.88 41.47
C TYR A 7 26.52 -1.35 41.73
N VAL A 8 26.40 -0.57 40.62
CA VAL A 8 25.60 0.67 40.44
C VAL A 8 26.23 1.98 41.00
N ASN A 9 26.29 3.15 40.33
CA ASN A 9 25.34 3.89 39.47
C ASN A 9 26.06 5.00 38.63
N GLU A 10 25.66 5.29 37.37
CA GLU A 10 24.82 6.44 36.87
C GLU A 10 25.52 7.80 36.63
N ASP A 11 25.26 8.31 35.41
CA ASP A 11 25.19 9.71 34.92
C ASP A 11 26.39 10.66 34.93
N LEU A 12 26.73 11.20 33.75
CA LEU A 12 26.39 12.61 33.45
C LEU A 12 26.54 12.97 31.95
N PHE A 13 25.48 13.57 31.42
CA PHE A 13 25.39 14.33 30.18
C PHE A 13 26.30 15.57 30.20
N GLY A 14 26.77 15.98 29.02
CA GLY A 14 27.24 17.35 28.78
C GLY A 14 28.19 17.46 27.60
N LEU A 15 27.69 17.90 26.45
CA LEU A 15 28.48 18.75 25.56
C LEU A 15 27.53 19.73 24.85
N GLU A 16 27.89 20.99 25.03
CA GLU A 16 27.17 22.23 24.81
C GLU A 16 27.11 22.64 23.35
N ASP A 17 26.13 23.51 23.06
CA ASP A 17 26.04 24.34 21.87
C ASP A 17 27.29 25.23 21.74
N GLU A 18 28.01 25.12 20.62
CA GLU A 18 28.89 26.19 20.15
C GLU A 18 28.46 26.66 18.76
N ASP A 19 27.97 27.88 18.73
CA ASP A 19 27.84 28.77 17.58
C ASP A 19 29.19 28.91 16.87
N ILE A 20 29.23 28.56 15.58
CA ILE A 20 30.17 29.18 14.63
C ILE A 20 29.37 29.56 13.39
N GLY A 21 29.02 30.84 13.34
CA GLY A 21 28.62 31.50 12.11
C GLY A 21 29.81 31.63 11.18
N GLU A 22 29.65 31.13 9.96
CA GLU A 22 30.33 31.67 8.78
C GLU A 22 29.31 31.75 7.64
N GLU A 23 28.93 32.98 7.35
CA GLU A 23 27.96 33.38 6.34
C GLU A 23 28.59 33.26 4.95
N ILE A 24 28.47 32.09 4.30
CA ILE A 24 28.85 31.94 2.88
C ILE A 24 27.59 32.02 2.00
N ASN A 25 27.46 33.18 1.38
CA ASN A 25 26.53 33.56 0.34
C ASN A 25 26.54 32.53 -0.82
N SER A 26 25.59 31.58 -0.81
CA SER A 26 25.46 30.52 -1.84
C SER A 26 24.07 30.49 -2.49
N ARG A 27 23.43 31.66 -2.60
CA ARG A 27 22.10 31.86 -3.23
C ARG A 27 22.04 31.51 -4.74
N THR A 28 23.14 31.09 -5.37
CA THR A 28 23.19 30.87 -6.83
C THR A 28 23.20 29.40 -7.28
N ASN A 29 23.26 28.41 -6.36
CA ASN A 29 23.40 26.99 -6.74
C ASN A 29 22.19 26.10 -6.42
N VAL A 30 21.11 26.64 -5.84
CA VAL A 30 19.95 25.84 -5.39
C VAL A 30 18.85 25.71 -6.47
N THR A 31 18.90 26.52 -7.53
CA THR A 31 17.86 26.55 -8.58
C THR A 31 18.03 25.50 -9.70
N ASN A 32 19.16 24.78 -9.78
CA ASN A 32 19.47 23.92 -10.94
C ASN A 32 19.12 22.44 -10.78
N ILE A 33 18.59 22.00 -9.63
CA ILE A 33 18.24 20.59 -9.42
C ILE A 33 16.82 20.28 -9.96
N SER A 34 15.89 21.25 -9.93
CA SER A 34 14.54 21.07 -10.50
C SER A 34 14.52 21.11 -12.04
N SER A 35 15.55 21.64 -12.69
CA SER A 35 15.66 21.76 -14.15
C SER A 35 16.05 20.47 -14.87
N GLY A 36 16.51 19.43 -14.16
CA GLY A 36 16.94 18.16 -14.79
C GLY A 36 15.79 17.42 -15.49
N GLU A 37 14.60 17.39 -14.89
CA GLU A 37 13.42 16.71 -15.45
C GLU A 37 12.90 17.39 -16.74
N MET A 38 13.00 18.71 -16.84
CA MET A 38 12.56 19.47 -18.02
C MET A 38 13.51 19.31 -19.22
N VAL A 39 14.81 19.14 -18.99
CA VAL A 39 15.80 18.99 -20.08
C VAL A 39 15.67 17.65 -20.80
N VAL A 40 15.22 16.60 -20.11
CA VAL A 40 15.08 15.25 -20.66
C VAL A 40 13.91 15.13 -21.64
N GLN A 41 12.81 15.88 -21.45
CA GLN A 41 11.65 15.82 -22.36
C GLN A 41 11.91 16.43 -23.75
N ASN A 42 12.79 17.44 -23.84
CA ASN A 42 13.02 18.18 -25.08
C ASN A 42 13.91 17.48 -26.13
N ARG A 43 14.52 16.33 -25.82
CA ARG A 43 15.48 15.66 -26.73
C ARG A 43 14.91 14.50 -27.58
N ARG A 44 13.60 14.23 -27.51
CA ARG A 44 12.95 13.12 -28.25
C ARG A 44 12.61 13.39 -29.73
N SER A 45 13.10 14.46 -30.35
CA SER A 45 12.93 14.66 -31.80
C SER A 45 14.13 14.10 -32.58
N GLY A 46 13.94 12.92 -33.19
CA GLY A 46 14.98 12.21 -33.92
C GLY A 46 15.29 12.84 -35.28
N LYS A 47 16.57 13.15 -35.52
CA LYS A 47 17.18 13.15 -36.85
C LYS A 47 18.31 12.13 -36.86
N MET A 48 18.30 11.23 -37.85
CA MET A 48 19.39 10.28 -38.10
C MET A 48 20.64 11.05 -38.50
N ASN A 49 21.68 11.00 -37.67
CA ASN A 49 22.98 11.56 -37.97
C ASN A 49 23.98 10.43 -38.30
N GLN A 50 24.85 10.67 -39.27
CA GLN A 50 25.93 9.81 -39.72
C GLN A 50 26.89 9.47 -38.56
N THR A 51 27.22 8.19 -38.37
CA THR A 51 28.13 7.73 -37.30
C THR A 51 29.55 8.21 -37.55
N THR A 52 30.08 9.00 -36.62
CA THR A 52 31.46 9.53 -36.63
C THR A 52 32.42 8.61 -35.85
N ILE A 53 33.73 8.76 -36.04
CA ILE A 53 34.76 8.05 -35.24
C ILE A 53 34.58 8.31 -33.73
N ASN A 54 34.08 9.49 -33.37
CA ASN A 54 33.75 9.86 -31.99
C ASN A 54 32.62 8.97 -31.43
N ASP A 55 31.69 8.51 -32.26
CA ASP A 55 30.61 7.61 -31.86
C ASP A 55 31.11 6.18 -31.63
N ALA A 56 32.13 5.73 -32.38
CA ALA A 56 32.78 4.43 -32.15
C ALA A 56 33.57 4.42 -30.82
N TYR A 57 34.35 5.47 -30.54
CA TYR A 57 35.07 5.60 -29.26
C TYR A 57 34.11 5.72 -28.07
N LYS A 58 33.02 6.49 -28.22
CA LYS A 58 31.96 6.59 -27.20
C LYS A 58 31.25 5.28 -26.97
N LYS A 59 31.11 4.42 -27.99
CA LYS A 59 30.52 3.09 -27.85
C LYS A 59 31.39 2.18 -26.97
N GLU A 60 32.69 2.11 -27.23
CA GLU A 60 33.63 1.31 -26.42
C GLU A 60 33.77 1.85 -24.99
N ALA A 61 33.81 3.18 -24.81
CA ALA A 61 33.85 3.81 -23.50
C ALA A 61 32.57 3.51 -22.70
N ARG A 62 31.40 3.59 -23.34
CA ARG A 62 30.12 3.24 -22.73
C ARG A 62 30.07 1.76 -22.35
N GLU A 63 30.50 0.87 -23.24
CA GLU A 63 30.52 -0.57 -22.97
C GLU A 63 31.35 -0.89 -21.72
N ARG A 64 32.57 -0.33 -21.62
CA ARG A 64 33.41 -0.46 -20.42
C ARG A 64 32.75 0.09 -19.16
N ALA A 65 32.13 1.27 -19.23
CA ALA A 65 31.42 1.85 -18.09
C ALA A 65 30.25 0.96 -17.64
N CYS A 66 29.44 0.48 -18.58
CA CYS A 66 28.34 -0.45 -18.30
C CYS A 66 28.84 -1.74 -17.65
N MET A 67 29.92 -2.34 -18.16
CA MET A 67 30.51 -3.55 -17.57
C MET A 67 30.94 -3.35 -16.12
N LEU A 68 31.58 -2.21 -15.80
CA LEU A 68 32.01 -1.90 -14.43
C LEU A 68 30.83 -1.66 -13.49
N ILE A 69 29.79 -0.95 -13.96
CA ILE A 69 28.54 -0.77 -13.21
C ILE A 69 27.90 -2.12 -12.91
N THR A 70 27.76 -2.99 -13.92
CA THR A 70 27.14 -4.31 -13.73
C THR A 70 27.96 -5.19 -12.81
N ARG A 71 29.30 -5.12 -12.87
CA ARG A 71 30.18 -5.84 -11.96
C ARG A 71 29.97 -5.41 -10.51
N TRP A 72 29.93 -4.10 -10.25
CA TRP A 72 29.62 -3.56 -8.92
C TRP A 72 28.23 -4.04 -8.44
N MET A 73 27.22 -4.03 -9.32
CA MET A 73 25.90 -4.55 -8.98
C MET A 73 25.92 -6.04 -8.61
N TYR A 74 26.66 -6.88 -9.33
CA TYR A 74 26.79 -8.31 -9.02
C TYR A 74 27.51 -8.54 -7.69
N GLU A 75 28.61 -7.82 -7.45
CA GLU A 75 29.39 -7.91 -6.21
C GLU A 75 28.58 -7.46 -4.98
N ALA A 76 27.78 -6.39 -5.11
CA ALA A 76 26.94 -5.86 -4.04
C ALA A 76 25.52 -6.50 -3.99
N ALA A 77 25.25 -7.50 -4.83
CA ALA A 77 23.94 -8.16 -4.96
C ALA A 77 22.77 -7.16 -5.16
N ILE A 78 23.00 -6.14 -5.99
CA ILE A 78 21.99 -5.13 -6.33
C ILE A 78 21.01 -5.72 -7.35
N PRO A 79 19.69 -5.67 -7.09
CA PRO A 79 18.67 -6.08 -8.05
C PRO A 79 18.81 -5.37 -9.40
N PHE A 80 18.62 -6.08 -10.51
CA PHE A 80 18.85 -5.53 -11.86
C PHE A 80 17.91 -4.36 -12.19
N ASN A 81 16.70 -4.35 -11.64
CA ASN A 81 15.76 -3.25 -11.78
C ASN A 81 16.24 -1.95 -11.11
N ALA A 82 17.33 -1.94 -10.32
CA ALA A 82 17.85 -0.71 -9.73
C ALA A 82 18.26 0.35 -10.77
N VAL A 83 18.61 -0.07 -11.98
CA VAL A 83 18.96 0.87 -13.07
C VAL A 83 17.74 1.63 -13.62
N THR A 84 16.52 1.20 -13.29
CA THR A 84 15.29 1.87 -13.71
C THR A 84 14.84 2.93 -12.71
N TYR A 85 15.55 3.13 -11.59
CA TYR A 85 15.22 4.18 -10.65
C TYR A 85 15.47 5.57 -11.26
N PRO A 86 14.58 6.55 -11.04
CA PRO A 86 14.75 7.91 -11.59
C PRO A 86 16.06 8.58 -11.20
N SER A 87 16.64 8.23 -10.04
CA SER A 87 17.92 8.75 -9.56
C SER A 87 19.15 8.17 -10.25
N PHE A 88 19.01 7.03 -10.96
CA PHE A 88 20.14 6.35 -11.58
C PHE A 88 20.75 7.18 -12.72
N GLN A 89 19.92 7.73 -13.61
CA GLN A 89 20.41 8.53 -14.73
C GLN A 89 21.09 9.85 -14.29
N PRO A 90 20.51 10.65 -13.36
CA PRO A 90 21.19 11.81 -12.78
C PRO A 90 22.53 11.49 -12.12
N MET A 91 22.65 10.33 -11.45
CA MET A 91 23.92 9.89 -10.88
C MET A 91 24.98 9.69 -11.97
N ILE A 92 24.65 9.00 -13.06
CA ILE A 92 25.57 8.80 -14.20
C ILE A 92 25.98 10.14 -14.83
N GLU A 93 25.03 11.06 -14.99
CA GLU A 93 25.30 12.39 -15.53
C GLU A 93 26.21 13.22 -14.62
N ALA A 94 25.98 13.21 -13.30
CA ALA A 94 26.82 13.91 -12.33
C ALA A 94 28.26 13.37 -12.30
N ILE A 95 28.43 12.04 -12.36
CA ILE A 95 29.75 11.41 -12.46
C ILE A 95 30.43 11.82 -13.77
N GLY A 96 29.69 11.81 -14.89
CA GLY A 96 30.20 12.22 -16.20
C GLY A 96 30.60 13.69 -16.27
N GLN A 97 29.85 14.58 -15.61
CA GLN A 97 30.14 16.02 -15.53
C GLN A 97 31.38 16.31 -14.67
N TYR A 98 31.60 15.55 -13.59
CA TYR A 98 32.81 15.68 -12.78
C TYR A 98 34.07 15.32 -13.60
N GLY A 99 34.00 14.22 -14.36
CA GLY A 99 35.08 13.76 -15.21
C GLY A 99 36.11 12.86 -14.50
N VAL A 100 37.28 12.69 -15.14
CA VAL A 100 38.33 11.77 -14.68
C VAL A 100 38.88 12.19 -13.32
N GLY A 101 39.04 11.23 -12.40
CA GLY A 101 39.62 11.46 -11.07
C GLY A 101 38.60 11.62 -9.94
N MET A 102 37.30 11.52 -10.23
CA MET A 102 36.26 11.44 -9.19
C MET A 102 36.51 10.24 -8.27
N LYS A 103 36.60 10.50 -6.97
CA LYS A 103 36.60 9.44 -5.95
C LYS A 103 35.16 9.16 -5.55
N GLY A 104 34.79 7.89 -5.53
CA GLY A 104 33.49 7.47 -5.01
C GLY A 104 33.32 7.87 -3.54
N PRO A 105 32.07 8.04 -3.05
CA PRO A 105 31.82 8.40 -1.67
C PRO A 105 32.28 7.28 -0.73
N THR A 106 32.86 7.67 0.41
CA THR A 106 33.25 6.76 1.48
C THR A 106 32.04 6.25 2.26
N PHE A 107 32.22 5.14 2.98
CA PHE A 107 31.17 4.59 3.86
C PHE A 107 30.64 5.62 4.87
N HIS A 108 31.52 6.44 5.46
CA HIS A 108 31.14 7.48 6.41
C HIS A 108 30.35 8.62 5.74
N GLU A 109 30.78 9.06 4.56
CA GLU A 109 30.05 10.10 3.80
C GLU A 109 28.64 9.63 3.45
N VAL A 110 28.46 8.38 3.02
CA VAL A 110 27.12 7.83 2.72
C VAL A 110 26.27 7.76 3.99
N ARG A 111 26.79 7.20 5.09
CA ARG A 111 26.02 6.94 6.32
C ARG A 111 25.69 8.21 7.12
N VAL A 112 26.54 9.23 7.08
CA VAL A 112 26.43 10.40 7.96
C VAL A 112 26.20 11.68 7.17
N THR A 113 27.17 12.10 6.37
CA THR A 113 27.16 13.42 5.72
C THR A 113 26.05 13.54 4.68
N ASN A 114 26.02 12.62 3.73
CA ASN A 114 25.04 12.63 2.63
C ASN A 114 23.65 12.27 3.15
N LEU A 115 23.56 11.35 4.12
CA LEU A 115 22.28 11.06 4.79
C LEU A 115 21.71 12.30 5.50
N LYS A 116 22.51 13.06 6.24
CA LYS A 116 22.05 14.31 6.87
C LYS A 116 21.59 15.35 5.84
N LYS A 117 22.29 15.47 4.71
CA LYS A 117 21.90 16.37 3.61
C LYS A 117 20.58 15.95 2.99
N GLU A 118 20.41 14.66 2.72
CA GLU A 118 19.16 14.13 2.17
C GLU A 118 18.00 14.28 3.18
N LEU A 119 18.28 14.15 4.49
CA LEU A 119 17.30 14.45 5.54
C LEU A 119 16.82 15.90 5.48
N ALA A 120 17.75 16.83 5.33
CA ALA A 120 17.45 18.25 5.26
C ALA A 120 16.64 18.57 4.00
N LEU A 121 17.03 18.01 2.85
CA LEU A 121 16.29 18.14 1.59
C LEU A 121 14.87 17.59 1.74
N THR A 122 14.73 16.38 2.29
CA THR A 122 13.42 15.76 2.52
C THR A 122 12.56 16.63 3.44
N LYS A 123 13.12 17.17 4.54
CA LYS A 123 12.39 18.09 5.43
C LYS A 123 11.95 19.37 4.73
N ASP A 124 12.72 19.87 3.78
CA ASP A 124 12.34 21.05 3.00
C ASP A 124 11.15 20.75 2.07
N LEU A 125 11.20 19.60 1.37
CA LEU A 125 10.09 19.09 0.56
C LEU A 125 8.82 18.85 1.40
N MET A 126 8.97 18.50 2.69
CA MET A 126 7.86 18.29 3.61
C MET A 126 7.11 19.59 3.97
N LYS A 127 7.75 20.77 3.91
CA LYS A 127 7.10 22.05 4.28
C LYS A 127 5.84 22.31 3.45
N ASP A 128 5.91 21.97 2.18
CA ASP A 128 4.83 22.11 1.22
C ASP A 128 3.59 21.27 1.56
N HIS A 129 3.80 20.12 2.21
CA HIS A 129 2.74 19.28 2.75
C HIS A 129 2.19 19.85 4.05
N MET A 130 3.04 20.38 4.94
CA MET A 130 2.60 21.01 6.20
C MET A 130 1.68 22.22 5.95
N VAL A 131 1.99 23.03 4.93
CA VAL A 131 1.10 24.11 4.47
C VAL A 131 -0.26 23.57 3.99
N GLU A 132 -0.24 22.42 3.31
CA GLU A 132 -1.48 21.77 2.83
C GLU A 132 -2.32 21.22 3.99
N TRP A 133 -1.68 20.71 5.05
CA TRP A 133 -2.37 20.27 6.27
C TRP A 133 -3.18 21.40 6.89
N GLY A 134 -2.62 22.62 6.97
CA GLY A 134 -3.37 23.79 7.46
C GLY A 134 -4.55 24.21 6.59
N LYS A 135 -4.47 24.00 5.27
CA LYS A 135 -5.53 24.41 4.33
C LYS A 135 -6.67 23.42 4.30
N ASN A 136 -6.34 22.15 4.09
CA ASN A 136 -7.29 21.09 3.74
C ASN A 136 -7.34 19.96 4.77
N GLY A 137 -6.50 20.01 5.80
CA GLY A 137 -6.37 18.97 6.80
C GLY A 137 -5.55 17.76 6.32
N CYS A 138 -5.27 16.85 7.23
CA CYS A 138 -4.54 15.61 6.96
C CYS A 138 -5.09 14.42 7.75
N SER A 139 -4.68 13.23 7.34
CA SER A 139 -4.95 11.97 8.02
C SER A 139 -3.67 11.44 8.67
N ILE A 140 -3.68 11.20 9.97
CA ILE A 140 -2.60 10.49 10.65
C ILE A 140 -2.85 9.00 10.49
N MET A 141 -1.80 8.27 10.15
CA MET A 141 -1.82 6.84 9.90
C MET A 141 -0.82 6.17 10.83
N SER A 142 -1.29 5.28 11.70
CA SER A 142 -0.45 4.40 12.51
C SER A 142 -0.64 2.92 12.18
N ASP A 143 0.45 2.19 12.02
CA ASP A 143 0.46 0.74 11.76
C ASP A 143 1.58 0.05 12.56
N GLY A 144 1.19 -0.97 13.31
CA GLY A 144 2.06 -1.74 14.17
C GLY A 144 2.36 -3.12 13.60
N TRP A 145 3.63 -3.54 13.62
CA TRP A 145 3.98 -4.92 13.32
C TRP A 145 4.97 -5.47 14.32
N THR A 146 4.76 -6.73 14.68
CA THR A 146 5.67 -7.50 15.53
C THR A 146 6.51 -8.43 14.66
N ASP A 147 7.83 -8.38 14.82
CA ASP A 147 8.75 -9.29 14.15
C ASP A 147 8.80 -10.67 14.83
N ARG A 148 9.51 -11.63 14.24
CA ARG A 148 9.64 -12.99 14.80
C ARG A 148 10.47 -13.04 16.10
N LYS A 149 11.14 -11.96 16.45
CA LYS A 149 11.91 -11.79 17.70
C LYS A 149 11.09 -11.01 18.74
N GLU A 150 9.77 -10.92 18.55
CA GLU A 150 8.81 -10.21 19.41
C GLU A 150 9.04 -8.70 19.53
N ARG A 151 9.85 -8.11 18.65
CA ARG A 151 10.01 -6.65 18.62
C ARG A 151 8.83 -6.05 17.89
N THR A 152 8.18 -5.07 18.52
CA THR A 152 7.03 -4.40 17.95
C THR A 152 7.40 -2.98 17.54
N LEU A 153 7.23 -2.70 16.25
CA LEU A 153 7.50 -1.39 15.67
C LEU A 153 6.18 -0.75 15.23
N VAL A 154 6.02 0.54 15.54
CA VAL A 154 4.87 1.35 15.13
C VAL A 154 5.35 2.43 14.18
N ASN A 155 4.80 2.44 12.99
CA ASN A 155 5.05 3.47 12.00
C ASN A 155 4.00 4.57 12.09
N PHE A 156 4.43 5.82 11.93
CA PHE A 156 3.58 7.00 11.84
C PHE A 156 3.78 7.69 10.50
N LEU A 157 2.67 7.92 9.81
CA LEU A 157 2.62 8.59 8.53
C LEU A 157 1.53 9.64 8.56
N VAL A 158 1.64 10.64 7.70
CA VAL A 158 0.62 11.67 7.53
C VAL A 158 0.30 11.79 6.04
N ASN A 159 -0.97 11.67 5.69
CA ASN A 159 -1.46 11.80 4.32
C ASN A 159 -2.25 13.09 4.13
N CYS A 160 -2.00 13.79 3.03
CA CYS A 160 -2.83 14.88 2.53
C CYS A 160 -2.97 14.78 1.00
N SER A 161 -3.58 15.81 0.38
CA SER A 161 -3.80 15.86 -1.08
C SER A 161 -2.51 15.83 -1.91
N LYS A 162 -1.37 16.24 -1.34
CA LYS A 162 -0.06 16.21 -2.00
C LYS A 162 0.63 14.85 -1.95
N GLY A 163 0.25 13.99 -1.02
CA GLY A 163 0.87 12.67 -0.84
C GLY A 163 0.89 12.21 0.61
N THR A 164 1.53 11.05 0.81
CA THR A 164 1.78 10.46 2.12
C THR A 164 3.24 10.69 2.52
N MET A 165 3.45 11.16 3.75
CA MET A 165 4.77 11.35 4.32
C MET A 165 5.04 10.40 5.47
N PHE A 166 6.24 9.84 5.52
CA PHE A 166 6.75 9.24 6.74
C PHE A 166 6.98 10.29 7.79
N MET A 167 6.64 9.96 9.02
CA MET A 167 7.06 10.76 10.15
C MET A 167 8.13 10.03 10.95
N GLN A 168 7.85 8.79 11.39
CA GLN A 168 8.73 8.04 12.27
C GLN A 168 8.33 6.57 12.38
N SER A 169 9.30 5.71 12.70
CA SER A 169 9.06 4.37 13.28
C SER A 169 9.54 4.38 14.73
N ILE A 170 8.75 3.81 15.63
CA ILE A 170 9.02 3.75 17.07
C ILE A 170 9.07 2.29 17.50
N ASP A 171 10.14 1.89 18.21
CA ASP A 171 10.15 0.62 18.93
C ASP A 171 9.24 0.74 20.15
N ALA A 172 8.15 -0.02 20.10
CA ALA A 172 7.09 -0.02 21.10
C ALA A 172 6.94 -1.42 21.72
N SER A 173 8.00 -2.23 21.68
CA SER A 173 8.07 -3.57 22.30
C SER A 173 7.75 -3.53 23.80
N SER A 174 8.17 -2.47 24.50
CA SER A 174 7.89 -2.23 25.93
C SER A 174 6.54 -1.55 26.19
N MET A 175 5.85 -1.09 25.15
CA MET A 175 4.70 -0.18 25.24
C MET A 175 3.35 -0.79 24.81
N ILE A 176 3.34 -1.81 23.94
CA ILE A 176 2.13 -2.18 23.16
C ILE A 176 1.08 -3.06 23.85
N LYS A 177 1.25 -3.39 25.13
CA LYS A 177 0.31 -4.31 25.79
C LYS A 177 -0.98 -3.66 26.31
N THR A 178 -1.12 -2.33 26.27
CA THR A 178 -2.33 -1.63 26.78
C THR A 178 -2.82 -0.53 25.84
N GLY A 179 -4.13 -0.30 25.78
CA GLY A 179 -4.75 0.70 24.90
C GLY A 179 -4.42 2.14 25.29
N GLU A 180 -4.12 2.38 26.57
CA GLU A 180 -3.77 3.68 27.14
C GLU A 180 -2.42 4.18 26.63
N LYS A 181 -1.39 3.32 26.60
CA LYS A 181 -0.07 3.69 26.06
C LYS A 181 -0.13 3.97 24.56
N MET A 182 -0.98 3.24 23.83
CA MET A 182 -1.21 3.51 22.41
C MET A 182 -1.95 4.84 22.22
N PHE A 183 -2.89 5.15 23.11
CA PHE A 183 -3.56 6.45 23.13
C PHE A 183 -2.57 7.59 23.34
N GLU A 184 -1.72 7.54 24.37
CA GLU A 184 -0.68 8.56 24.62
C GLU A 184 0.21 8.79 23.39
N LEU A 185 0.56 7.71 22.69
CA LEU A 185 1.40 7.80 21.50
C LEU A 185 0.68 8.47 20.32
N LEU A 186 -0.56 8.07 20.03
CA LEU A 186 -1.37 8.69 18.98
C LEU A 186 -1.71 10.15 19.32
N ASP A 187 -2.00 10.43 20.58
CA ASP A 187 -2.31 11.74 21.16
C ASP A 187 -1.16 12.72 20.92
N LYS A 188 0.06 12.30 21.26
CA LYS A 188 1.28 13.06 21.00
C LYS A 188 1.48 13.38 19.51
N TRP A 189 1.13 12.44 18.62
CA TRP A 189 1.23 12.68 17.18
C TRP A 189 0.19 13.67 16.66
N VAL A 190 -1.03 13.64 17.20
CA VAL A 190 -2.04 14.67 16.90
C VAL A 190 -1.53 16.05 17.32
N GLU A 191 -0.94 16.17 18.51
CA GLU A 191 -0.34 17.42 19.00
C GLU A 191 0.83 17.90 18.12
N GLN A 192 1.71 17.00 17.69
CA GLN A 192 2.84 17.34 16.81
C GLN A 192 2.44 17.83 15.43
N VAL A 193 1.32 17.33 14.90
CA VAL A 193 0.78 17.75 13.59
C VAL A 193 -0.07 19.03 13.70
N GLY A 194 -0.55 19.34 14.90
CA GLY A 194 -1.52 20.40 15.17
C GLY A 194 -2.93 19.86 15.03
N GLU A 195 -3.68 19.87 16.14
CA GLU A 195 -5.03 19.29 16.26
C GLU A 195 -5.99 19.84 15.20
N GLU A 196 -5.92 21.14 14.93
CA GLU A 196 -6.71 21.83 13.91
C GLU A 196 -6.46 21.34 12.47
N ASN A 197 -5.30 20.72 12.24
CA ASN A 197 -4.90 20.18 10.95
C ASN A 197 -5.33 18.72 10.78
N VAL A 198 -5.68 18.01 11.86
CA VAL A 198 -5.98 16.58 11.81
C VAL A 198 -7.48 16.35 11.64
N ILE A 199 -7.86 15.74 10.52
CA ILE A 199 -9.25 15.35 10.26
C ILE A 199 -9.55 13.97 10.87
N GLN A 200 -8.62 13.04 10.69
CA GLN A 200 -8.78 11.68 11.15
C GLN A 200 -7.46 11.04 11.58
N VAL A 201 -7.58 10.11 12.52
CA VAL A 201 -6.54 9.15 12.88
C VAL A 201 -7.03 7.79 12.44
N ILE A 202 -6.32 7.22 11.49
CA ILE A 202 -6.58 5.87 11.03
C ILE A 202 -5.70 4.97 11.92
N THR A 203 -6.15 3.76 12.29
CA THR A 203 -5.28 2.68 12.86
C THR A 203 -5.65 1.28 12.35
N ASP A 204 -4.89 0.25 12.71
CA ASP A 204 -5.34 -1.14 12.57
C ASP A 204 -6.53 -1.48 13.52
N ASN A 205 -7.09 -2.69 13.41
CA ASN A 205 -8.20 -3.16 14.27
C ASN A 205 -7.75 -3.99 15.48
N HIS A 206 -6.46 -3.99 15.82
CA HIS A 206 -6.03 -4.64 17.04
C HIS A 206 -6.68 -3.94 18.24
N SER A 207 -7.04 -4.71 19.29
CA SER A 207 -7.88 -4.22 20.39
C SER A 207 -7.30 -2.98 21.09
N SER A 208 -5.97 -2.90 21.22
CA SER A 208 -5.27 -1.74 21.77
C SER A 208 -5.49 -0.46 20.94
N TYR A 209 -5.44 -0.56 19.62
CA TYR A 209 -5.69 0.57 18.72
C TYR A 209 -7.16 0.97 18.68
N VAL A 210 -8.08 -0.01 18.74
CA VAL A 210 -9.51 0.30 18.84
C VAL A 210 -9.80 1.09 20.11
N MET A 211 -9.27 0.66 21.26
CA MET A 211 -9.42 1.39 22.51
C MET A 211 -8.81 2.78 22.43
N ALA A 212 -7.58 2.89 21.93
CA ALA A 212 -6.88 4.17 21.78
C ALA A 212 -7.64 5.14 20.86
N GLY A 213 -8.16 4.63 19.74
CA GLY A 213 -9.01 5.38 18.83
C GLY A 213 -10.27 5.92 19.47
N ARG A 214 -10.96 5.12 20.29
CA ARG A 214 -12.12 5.58 21.06
C ARG A 214 -11.77 6.66 22.08
N LEU A 215 -10.66 6.52 22.78
CA LEU A 215 -10.17 7.54 23.71
C LEU A 215 -9.82 8.85 22.99
N LEU A 216 -9.26 8.78 21.77
CA LEU A 216 -9.02 9.96 20.93
C LEU A 216 -10.32 10.67 20.55
N GLU A 217 -11.34 9.94 20.09
CA GLU A 217 -12.65 10.53 19.74
C GLU A 217 -13.34 11.17 20.95
N LEU A 218 -13.12 10.64 22.15
CA LEU A 218 -13.62 11.21 23.40
C LEU A 218 -12.87 12.49 23.79
N LYS A 219 -11.53 12.49 23.72
CA LYS A 219 -10.70 13.67 24.02
C LYS A 219 -10.91 14.77 22.98
N ARG A 220 -11.08 14.41 21.71
CA ARG A 220 -11.18 15.33 20.56
C ARG A 220 -12.44 15.07 19.73
N PRO A 221 -13.59 15.66 20.11
CA PRO A 221 -14.85 15.42 19.43
C PRO A 221 -14.89 15.80 17.93
N HIS A 222 -13.99 16.66 17.47
CA HIS A 222 -13.92 17.10 16.06
C HIS A 222 -13.07 16.16 15.18
N LEU A 223 -12.33 15.22 15.77
CA LEU A 223 -11.48 14.26 15.10
C LEU A 223 -12.20 12.92 14.94
N TYR A 224 -12.00 12.25 13.81
CA TYR A 224 -12.52 10.91 13.57
C TYR A 224 -11.45 9.85 13.79
N TRP A 225 -11.81 8.78 14.49
CA TRP A 225 -11.01 7.55 14.43
C TRP A 225 -11.63 6.58 13.45
N THR A 226 -10.82 6.08 12.52
CA THR A 226 -11.27 5.12 11.51
C THR A 226 -10.37 3.89 11.49
N PRO A 227 -10.93 2.67 11.49
CA PRO A 227 -10.12 1.50 11.25
C PRO A 227 -9.71 1.40 9.77
N CYS A 228 -8.53 0.84 9.52
CA CYS A 228 -7.98 0.65 8.19
C CYS A 228 -8.89 -0.23 7.31
N ALA A 229 -9.28 0.27 6.14
CA ALA A 229 -10.15 -0.44 5.20
C ALA A 229 -9.52 -1.73 4.66
N ALA A 230 -8.23 -1.69 4.32
CA ALA A 230 -7.49 -2.88 3.87
C ALA A 230 -7.49 -3.99 4.93
N HIS A 231 -7.31 -3.61 6.20
CA HIS A 231 -7.36 -4.56 7.30
C HIS A 231 -8.78 -5.10 7.54
N CYS A 232 -9.81 -4.26 7.42
CA CYS A 232 -11.21 -4.70 7.50
C CYS A 232 -11.55 -5.73 6.40
N LEU A 233 -11.09 -5.50 5.17
CA LEU A 233 -11.25 -6.44 4.05
C LEU A 233 -10.48 -7.75 4.30
N ASP A 234 -9.27 -7.68 4.86
CA ASP A 234 -8.50 -8.86 5.24
C ASP A 234 -9.23 -9.68 6.33
N LEU A 235 -9.87 -9.03 7.30
CA LEU A 235 -10.71 -9.69 8.32
C LEU A 235 -12.00 -10.29 7.72
N MET A 236 -12.60 -9.66 6.70
CA MET A 236 -13.71 -10.27 5.96
C MET A 236 -13.27 -11.57 5.28
N LEU A 237 -12.11 -11.54 4.61
CA LEU A 237 -11.52 -12.72 3.98
C LEU A 237 -11.16 -13.79 5.01
N GLU A 238 -10.65 -13.39 6.18
CA GLU A 238 -10.39 -14.31 7.29
C GLU A 238 -11.67 -15.03 7.73
N ASP A 239 -12.75 -14.30 7.99
CA ASP A 239 -13.99 -14.87 8.48
C ASP A 239 -14.67 -15.75 7.42
N ILE A 240 -14.61 -15.37 6.15
CA ILE A 240 -15.00 -16.24 5.02
C ILE A 240 -14.14 -17.52 5.03
N GLY A 241 -12.84 -17.38 5.26
CA GLY A 241 -11.88 -18.48 5.39
C GLY A 241 -12.24 -19.47 6.52
N LYS A 242 -12.96 -19.04 7.56
CA LYS A 242 -13.39 -19.88 8.69
C LYS A 242 -14.59 -20.76 8.36
N LEU A 243 -15.33 -20.51 7.28
CA LEU A 243 -16.48 -21.33 6.88
C LEU A 243 -16.05 -22.78 6.64
N PRO A 244 -16.77 -23.81 7.12
CA PRO A 244 -16.27 -25.19 7.18
C PRO A 244 -15.73 -25.75 5.85
N ASN A 245 -16.44 -25.50 4.74
CA ASN A 245 -16.04 -25.96 3.42
C ASN A 245 -14.81 -25.23 2.87
N ILE A 246 -14.71 -23.92 3.15
CA ILE A 246 -13.59 -23.07 2.74
C ILE A 246 -12.36 -23.41 3.58
N LYS A 247 -12.50 -23.46 4.92
CA LYS A 247 -11.46 -23.84 5.87
C LYS A 247 -10.80 -25.16 5.50
N ARG A 248 -11.61 -26.21 5.26
CA ARG A 248 -11.10 -27.54 4.85
C ARG A 248 -10.33 -27.47 3.54
N THR A 249 -10.76 -26.63 2.60
CA THR A 249 -10.09 -26.45 1.30
C THR A 249 -8.75 -25.72 1.47
N LEU A 250 -8.71 -24.69 2.31
CA LEU A 250 -7.48 -23.98 2.67
C LEU A 250 -6.48 -24.90 3.36
N GLU A 251 -6.92 -25.70 4.33
CA GLU A 251 -6.07 -26.69 5.02
C GLU A 251 -5.48 -27.72 4.05
N ARG A 252 -6.28 -28.20 3.09
CA ARG A 252 -5.82 -29.11 2.03
C ARG A 252 -4.78 -28.45 1.12
N ALA A 253 -5.00 -27.20 0.71
CA ALA A 253 -4.06 -26.43 -0.10
C ALA A 253 -2.74 -26.16 0.65
N ILE A 254 -2.82 -25.80 1.93
CA ILE A 254 -1.64 -25.63 2.81
C ILE A 254 -0.87 -26.94 2.94
N SER A 255 -1.57 -28.06 3.13
CA SER A 255 -0.95 -29.39 3.23
C SER A 255 -0.25 -29.79 1.92
N LEU A 256 -0.88 -29.57 0.77
CA LEU A 256 -0.29 -29.80 -0.56
C LEU A 256 0.96 -28.94 -0.78
N ASN A 257 0.87 -27.64 -0.55
CA ASN A 257 2.01 -26.73 -0.71
C ASN A 257 3.14 -27.10 0.25
N GLY A 258 2.84 -27.29 1.54
CA GLY A 258 3.82 -27.72 2.52
C GLY A 258 4.43 -29.08 2.21
N TYR A 259 3.71 -29.99 1.54
CA TYR A 259 4.29 -31.26 1.11
C TYR A 259 5.31 -31.07 -0.02
N ILE A 260 5.00 -30.25 -1.02
CA ILE A 260 5.87 -29.94 -2.17
C ILE A 260 7.09 -29.12 -1.74
N TYR A 261 6.89 -27.96 -1.12
CA TYR A 261 7.97 -27.01 -0.84
C TYR A 261 8.99 -27.49 0.19
N ASN A 262 8.60 -28.37 1.11
CA ASN A 262 9.52 -28.94 2.09
C ASN A 262 10.38 -30.09 1.52
N ARG A 263 10.22 -30.43 0.24
CA ARG A 263 10.94 -31.53 -0.43
C ARG A 263 11.57 -31.00 -1.71
N SER A 264 12.88 -30.74 -1.68
CA SER A 264 13.62 -30.19 -2.84
C SER A 264 13.39 -30.98 -4.13
N GLY A 265 13.41 -32.31 -4.07
CA GLY A 265 13.15 -33.15 -5.24
C GLY A 265 11.73 -33.06 -5.78
N LEU A 266 10.72 -32.93 -4.91
CA LEU A 266 9.32 -32.79 -5.30
C LEU A 266 9.02 -31.37 -5.82
N LEU A 267 9.64 -30.35 -5.22
CA LEU A 267 9.62 -28.97 -5.70
C LEU A 267 10.21 -28.87 -7.11
N ASN A 268 11.37 -29.50 -7.35
CA ASN A 268 11.98 -29.54 -8.68
C ASN A 268 11.10 -30.27 -9.69
N MET A 269 10.46 -31.38 -9.29
CA MET A 269 9.48 -32.06 -10.14
C MET A 269 8.33 -31.11 -10.50
N MET A 270 7.70 -30.45 -9.51
CA MET A 270 6.63 -29.48 -9.75
C MET A 270 7.05 -28.39 -10.75
N ARG A 271 8.23 -27.80 -10.58
CA ARG A 271 8.78 -26.79 -11.49
C ARG A 271 8.92 -27.26 -12.94
N ARG A 272 9.24 -28.55 -13.18
CA ARG A 272 9.26 -29.11 -14.55
C ARG A 272 7.87 -29.14 -15.18
N PHE A 273 6.84 -29.49 -14.40
CA PHE A 273 5.46 -29.55 -14.89
C PHE A 273 4.79 -28.18 -15.00
N THR A 274 5.20 -27.20 -14.18
CA THR A 274 4.61 -25.85 -14.17
C THR A 274 5.38 -24.82 -15.03
N GLY A 275 6.50 -25.21 -15.64
CA GLY A 275 7.35 -24.29 -16.40
C GLY A 275 8.01 -23.26 -15.49
N GLN A 276 8.57 -23.70 -14.36
CA GLN A 276 9.19 -22.89 -13.31
C GLN A 276 8.23 -21.95 -12.56
N ARG A 277 6.92 -22.04 -12.79
CA ARG A 277 5.93 -21.24 -12.06
C ARG A 277 5.76 -21.74 -10.62
N GLU A 278 5.87 -20.82 -9.68
CA GLU A 278 5.66 -21.07 -8.25
C GLU A 278 4.17 -21.07 -7.88
N LEU A 279 3.78 -21.91 -6.91
CA LEU A 279 2.41 -22.00 -6.38
C LEU A 279 2.14 -20.96 -5.28
N LEU A 280 3.17 -20.61 -4.52
CA LEU A 280 3.08 -19.60 -3.47
C LEU A 280 3.36 -18.22 -4.08
N ARG A 281 2.47 -17.26 -3.80
CA ARG A 281 2.76 -15.85 -4.02
C ARG A 281 2.74 -15.10 -2.70
N PRO A 282 3.79 -14.33 -2.38
CA PRO A 282 3.69 -13.30 -1.35
C PRO A 282 2.56 -12.35 -1.72
N ALA A 283 1.66 -12.04 -0.79
CA ALA A 283 0.76 -10.90 -0.89
C ALA A 283 1.00 -9.95 0.28
N LYS A 284 0.60 -8.68 0.11
CA LYS A 284 0.79 -7.64 1.12
C LYS A 284 0.00 -7.95 2.41
N THR A 285 -1.18 -8.58 2.32
CA THR A 285 -2.00 -8.97 3.48
C THR A 285 -2.04 -10.48 3.70
N ARG A 286 -2.16 -10.89 4.98
CA ARG A 286 -1.96 -12.28 5.40
C ARG A 286 -3.09 -13.21 4.94
N PHE A 287 -4.35 -12.77 4.96
CA PHE A 287 -5.47 -13.62 4.56
C PHE A 287 -5.75 -13.59 3.06
N ALA A 288 -5.57 -12.45 2.39
CA ALA A 288 -5.63 -12.41 0.92
C ALA A 288 -4.56 -13.32 0.29
N THR A 289 -3.40 -13.50 0.93
CA THR A 289 -2.36 -14.45 0.49
C THR A 289 -2.92 -15.87 0.30
N ALA A 290 -3.81 -16.32 1.18
CA ALA A 290 -4.38 -17.67 1.13
C ALA A 290 -5.25 -17.85 -0.13
N PHE A 291 -6.11 -16.88 -0.44
CA PHE A 291 -6.97 -16.92 -1.64
C PHE A 291 -6.19 -16.68 -2.94
N ILE A 292 -5.15 -15.83 -2.92
CA ILE A 292 -4.22 -15.66 -4.05
C ILE A 292 -3.48 -16.98 -4.33
N THR A 293 -3.06 -17.69 -3.28
CA THR A 293 -2.45 -19.01 -3.40
C THR A 293 -3.43 -20.03 -3.99
N LEU A 294 -4.71 -19.99 -3.61
CA LEU A 294 -5.73 -20.83 -4.26
C LEU A 294 -5.89 -20.52 -5.75
N SER A 295 -5.81 -19.25 -6.15
CA SER A 295 -5.87 -18.86 -7.58
C SER A 295 -4.72 -19.47 -8.36
N ARG A 296 -3.50 -19.36 -7.82
CA ARG A 296 -2.30 -19.97 -8.41
C ARG A 296 -2.40 -21.48 -8.49
N LEU A 297 -2.90 -22.12 -7.45
CA LEU A 297 -3.13 -23.55 -7.42
C LEU A 297 -4.14 -23.97 -8.50
N HIS A 298 -5.21 -23.19 -8.68
CA HIS A 298 -6.23 -23.43 -9.71
C HIS A 298 -5.66 -23.28 -11.13
N GLU A 299 -4.87 -22.24 -11.40
CA GLU A 299 -4.19 -22.05 -12.69
C GLU A 299 -3.26 -23.23 -13.03
N GLN A 300 -2.58 -23.78 -12.03
CA GLN A 300 -1.70 -24.94 -12.19
C GLN A 300 -2.42 -26.29 -12.06
N LYS A 301 -3.75 -26.33 -11.94
CA LYS A 301 -4.54 -27.56 -11.74
C LYS A 301 -4.17 -28.67 -12.71
N ASN A 302 -4.13 -28.36 -14.01
CA ASN A 302 -3.87 -29.38 -15.04
C ASN A 302 -2.42 -29.88 -14.98
N ASN A 303 -1.46 -28.99 -14.70
CA ASN A 303 -0.05 -29.33 -14.56
C ASN A 303 0.20 -30.18 -13.32
N LEU A 304 -0.43 -29.83 -12.19
CA LEU A 304 -0.38 -30.62 -10.96
C LEU A 304 -1.02 -31.99 -11.16
N ARG A 305 -2.19 -32.08 -11.80
CA ARG A 305 -2.79 -33.38 -12.10
C ARG A 305 -1.87 -34.24 -12.97
N LYS A 306 -1.27 -33.68 -14.02
CA LYS A 306 -0.28 -34.37 -14.86
C LYS A 306 0.93 -34.86 -14.04
N MET A 307 1.47 -34.01 -13.16
CA MET A 307 2.57 -34.36 -12.28
C MET A 307 2.22 -35.56 -11.39
N PHE A 308 1.08 -35.53 -10.69
CA PHE A 308 0.66 -36.60 -9.78
C PHE A 308 0.18 -37.88 -10.48
N THR A 309 0.03 -37.88 -11.80
CA THR A 309 -0.27 -39.07 -12.62
C THR A 309 0.90 -39.47 -13.53
N SER A 310 2.06 -38.84 -13.40
CA SER A 310 3.23 -39.11 -14.23
C SER A 310 4.04 -40.32 -13.74
N SER A 311 4.85 -40.90 -14.63
CA SER A 311 5.87 -41.89 -14.27
C SER A 311 6.86 -41.32 -13.24
N ASP A 312 7.26 -40.05 -13.41
CA ASP A 312 8.11 -39.33 -12.46
C ASP A 312 7.56 -39.38 -11.03
N TRP A 313 6.24 -39.29 -10.86
CA TRP A 313 5.59 -39.44 -9.57
C TRP A 313 5.49 -40.91 -9.14
N SER A 314 4.96 -41.80 -9.99
CA SER A 314 4.71 -43.21 -9.63
C SER A 314 5.99 -43.94 -9.22
N ASP A 315 7.10 -43.62 -9.86
CA ASP A 315 8.40 -44.26 -9.64
C ASP A 315 9.15 -43.62 -8.46
N SER A 316 8.68 -42.46 -7.99
CA SER A 316 9.29 -41.75 -6.87
C SER A 316 9.06 -42.42 -5.52
N LYS A 317 9.95 -42.13 -4.56
CA LYS A 317 9.73 -42.52 -3.15
C LYS A 317 8.49 -41.86 -2.53
N TRP A 318 8.09 -40.68 -3.00
CA TRP A 318 6.97 -39.92 -2.44
C TRP A 318 5.61 -40.55 -2.73
N ALA A 319 5.44 -41.22 -3.88
CA ALA A 319 4.23 -41.97 -4.18
C ALA A 319 3.97 -43.15 -3.23
N LYS A 320 5.04 -43.69 -2.62
CA LYS A 320 4.96 -44.78 -1.64
C LYS A 320 4.62 -44.28 -0.23
N GLU A 321 4.92 -43.01 0.09
CA GLU A 321 4.62 -42.41 1.38
C GLU A 321 3.11 -42.27 1.61
N GLN A 322 2.63 -42.57 2.83
CA GLN A 322 1.22 -42.40 3.18
C GLN A 322 0.77 -40.94 2.99
N LYS A 323 1.61 -39.97 3.38
CA LYS A 323 1.33 -38.55 3.18
C LYS A 323 1.27 -38.20 1.69
N GLY A 324 2.16 -38.76 0.86
CA GLY A 324 2.14 -38.56 -0.59
C GLY A 324 0.87 -39.09 -1.26
N LYS A 325 0.40 -40.27 -0.85
CA LYS A 325 -0.91 -40.82 -1.29
C LYS A 325 -2.06 -39.91 -0.94
N THR A 326 -2.09 -39.38 0.29
CA THR A 326 -3.12 -38.41 0.72
C THR A 326 -3.09 -37.15 -0.15
N ILE A 327 -1.91 -36.60 -0.45
CA ILE A 327 -1.77 -35.42 -1.30
C ILE A 327 -2.21 -35.70 -2.75
N ALA A 328 -1.82 -36.83 -3.32
CA ALA A 328 -2.27 -37.25 -4.65
C ALA A 328 -3.80 -37.34 -4.71
N ASN A 329 -4.42 -37.94 -3.68
CA ASN A 329 -5.88 -38.01 -3.58
C ASN A 329 -6.54 -36.62 -3.53
N ILE A 330 -5.95 -35.66 -2.80
CA ILE A 330 -6.45 -34.27 -2.78
C ILE A 330 -6.40 -33.65 -4.18
N VAL A 331 -5.29 -33.80 -4.90
CA VAL A 331 -5.09 -33.23 -6.25
C VAL A 331 -6.01 -33.88 -7.28
N LEU A 332 -6.34 -35.17 -7.13
CA LEU A 332 -7.20 -35.88 -8.07
C LEU A 332 -8.70 -35.72 -7.76
N MET A 333 -9.05 -35.28 -6.55
CA MET A 333 -10.43 -35.12 -6.10
C MET A 333 -11.14 -33.96 -6.81
N PRO A 334 -12.22 -34.20 -7.59
CA PRO A 334 -12.94 -33.13 -8.29
C PRO A 334 -13.55 -32.09 -7.35
N SER A 335 -14.07 -32.52 -6.21
CA SER A 335 -14.69 -31.63 -5.22
C SER A 335 -13.70 -30.62 -4.63
N PHE A 336 -12.40 -30.95 -4.52
CA PHE A 336 -11.37 -30.01 -4.10
C PHE A 336 -11.31 -28.80 -5.05
N TRP A 337 -11.23 -29.06 -6.34
CA TRP A 337 -11.16 -28.01 -7.36
C TRP A 337 -12.45 -27.22 -7.49
N ASN A 338 -13.61 -27.88 -7.38
CA ASN A 338 -14.90 -27.20 -7.41
C ASN A 338 -15.04 -26.24 -6.22
N THR A 339 -14.61 -26.64 -5.03
CA THR A 339 -14.60 -25.73 -3.87
C THR A 339 -13.56 -24.62 -4.02
N ILE A 340 -12.40 -24.86 -4.65
CA ILE A 340 -11.47 -23.78 -4.99
C ILE A 340 -12.13 -22.73 -5.89
N VAL A 341 -12.84 -23.15 -6.95
CA VAL A 341 -13.58 -22.22 -7.82
C VAL A 341 -14.62 -21.43 -7.02
N PHE A 342 -15.37 -22.09 -6.12
CA PHE A 342 -16.28 -21.42 -5.21
C PHE A 342 -15.56 -20.36 -4.35
N CYS A 343 -14.44 -20.72 -3.72
CA CYS A 343 -13.62 -19.80 -2.93
C CYS A 343 -13.18 -18.58 -3.76
N LEU A 344 -12.76 -18.78 -5.00
CA LEU A 344 -12.31 -17.71 -5.89
C LEU A 344 -13.47 -16.79 -6.32
N LYS A 345 -14.66 -17.34 -6.57
CA LYS A 345 -15.86 -16.57 -6.89
C LYS A 345 -16.30 -15.65 -5.74
N VAL A 346 -16.19 -16.11 -4.48
CA VAL A 346 -16.57 -15.29 -3.31
C VAL A 346 -15.47 -14.32 -2.87
N SER A 347 -14.20 -14.73 -2.93
CA SER A 347 -13.07 -13.92 -2.42
C SER A 347 -12.47 -13.00 -3.48
N GLY A 348 -12.51 -13.37 -4.75
CA GLY A 348 -11.93 -12.60 -5.86
C GLY A 348 -12.40 -11.15 -5.90
N PRO A 349 -13.71 -10.87 -5.81
CA PRO A 349 -14.22 -9.50 -5.78
C PRO A 349 -13.72 -8.70 -4.57
N LEU A 350 -13.64 -9.30 -3.38
CA LEU A 350 -13.11 -8.64 -2.17
C LEU A 350 -11.61 -8.38 -2.26
N VAL A 351 -10.85 -9.33 -2.82
CA VAL A 351 -9.41 -9.14 -3.10
C VAL A 351 -9.18 -8.02 -4.13
N ARG A 352 -10.11 -7.83 -5.08
CA ARG A 352 -10.07 -6.68 -6.00
C ARG A 352 -10.28 -5.37 -5.26
N VAL A 353 -11.29 -5.27 -4.40
CA VAL A 353 -11.50 -4.07 -3.57
C VAL A 353 -10.27 -3.80 -2.72
N LEU A 354 -9.68 -4.84 -2.10
CA LEU A 354 -8.46 -4.72 -1.32
C LEU A 354 -7.32 -4.12 -2.14
N ARG A 355 -7.08 -4.59 -3.36
CA ARG A 355 -6.01 -4.04 -4.21
C ARG A 355 -6.31 -2.64 -4.74
N LEU A 356 -7.57 -2.32 -5.01
CA LEU A 356 -7.98 -0.96 -5.39
C LEU A 356 -7.67 0.00 -4.24
N VAL A 357 -8.08 -0.36 -3.02
CA VAL A 357 -7.89 0.50 -1.85
C VAL A 357 -6.44 0.57 -1.41
N ASP A 358 -5.64 -0.45 -1.71
CA ASP A 358 -4.17 -0.48 -1.50
C ASP A 358 -3.39 0.34 -2.54
N GLY A 359 -4.05 0.88 -3.57
CA GLY A 359 -3.42 1.65 -4.65
C GLY A 359 -3.12 3.10 -4.24
N GLU A 360 -1.85 3.51 -4.30
CA GLU A 360 -1.40 4.86 -3.88
C GLU A 360 -1.82 5.99 -4.83
N LYS A 361 -2.28 5.68 -6.05
CA LYS A 361 -2.49 6.68 -7.11
C LYS A 361 -3.75 7.55 -6.91
N LYS A 362 -4.78 7.05 -6.21
CA LYS A 362 -6.06 7.74 -6.03
C LYS A 362 -6.62 7.47 -4.63
N ALA A 363 -7.06 8.51 -3.94
CA ALA A 363 -7.61 8.43 -2.60
C ALA A 363 -8.84 7.49 -2.53
N PRO A 364 -8.80 6.42 -1.72
CA PRO A 364 -9.80 5.34 -1.75
C PRO A 364 -11.15 5.70 -1.14
N MET A 365 -11.19 6.76 -0.32
CA MET A 365 -12.42 7.22 0.33
C MET A 365 -13.55 7.55 -0.67
N GLY A 366 -13.18 8.01 -1.88
CA GLY A 366 -14.12 8.40 -2.92
C GLY A 366 -14.83 7.25 -3.63
N TYR A 367 -14.34 6.01 -3.54
CA TYR A 367 -14.86 4.87 -4.31
C TYR A 367 -15.04 3.56 -3.52
N ILE A 368 -14.60 3.47 -2.25
CA ILE A 368 -14.61 2.22 -1.47
C ILE A 368 -15.98 1.53 -1.41
N TYR A 369 -17.06 2.25 -1.13
CA TYR A 369 -18.40 1.66 -1.07
C TYR A 369 -18.90 1.21 -2.44
N GLU A 370 -18.58 1.97 -3.49
CA GLU A 370 -18.97 1.59 -4.83
C GLU A 370 -18.24 0.31 -5.23
N ALA A 371 -16.93 0.26 -4.97
CA ALA A 371 -16.12 -0.94 -5.14
C ALA A 371 -16.70 -2.13 -4.35
N MET A 372 -17.19 -1.91 -3.14
CA MET A 372 -17.87 -2.95 -2.34
C MET A 372 -19.23 -3.37 -2.89
N ASN A 373 -20.04 -2.44 -3.39
CA ASN A 373 -21.31 -2.77 -4.05
C ASN A 373 -21.05 -3.58 -5.31
N ARG A 374 -20.11 -3.14 -6.16
CA ARG A 374 -19.67 -3.88 -7.36
C ARG A 374 -19.11 -5.26 -6.99
N ALA A 375 -18.41 -5.38 -5.86
CA ALA A 375 -17.91 -6.66 -5.37
C ALA A 375 -19.06 -7.62 -5.02
N LYS A 376 -20.07 -7.15 -4.29
CA LYS A 376 -21.28 -7.93 -4.01
C LYS A 376 -22.03 -8.31 -5.28
N ASP A 377 -22.24 -7.38 -6.21
CA ASP A 377 -22.89 -7.65 -7.49
C ASP A 377 -22.16 -8.73 -8.29
N THR A 378 -20.82 -8.69 -8.28
CA THR A 378 -19.98 -9.70 -8.93
C THR A 378 -20.16 -11.08 -8.29
N ILE A 379 -20.28 -11.16 -6.96
CA ILE A 379 -20.59 -12.41 -6.25
C ILE A 379 -21.97 -12.93 -6.67
N VAL A 380 -23.00 -12.07 -6.69
CA VAL A 380 -24.37 -12.45 -7.12
C VAL A 380 -24.36 -13.02 -8.54
N ARG A 381 -23.71 -12.32 -9.49
CA ARG A 381 -23.60 -12.75 -10.89
C ARG A 381 -22.87 -14.09 -11.03
N SER A 382 -21.81 -14.30 -10.25
CA SER A 382 -21.01 -15.53 -10.26
C SER A 382 -21.80 -16.80 -9.88
N PHE A 383 -22.94 -16.62 -9.21
CA PHE A 383 -23.86 -17.68 -8.79
C PHE A 383 -25.25 -17.57 -9.44
N ASN A 384 -25.40 -16.79 -10.51
CA ASN A 384 -26.65 -16.61 -11.24
C ASN A 384 -27.82 -16.20 -10.34
N GLY A 385 -27.56 -15.38 -9.31
CA GLY A 385 -28.59 -14.94 -8.36
C GLY A 385 -29.03 -15.96 -7.32
N ASN A 386 -28.36 -17.13 -7.22
CA ASN A 386 -28.69 -18.13 -6.20
C ASN A 386 -28.22 -17.68 -4.80
N GLU A 387 -29.13 -17.07 -4.04
CA GLU A 387 -28.87 -16.49 -2.72
C GLU A 387 -28.30 -17.49 -1.71
N GLU A 388 -28.74 -18.75 -1.74
CA GLU A 388 -28.28 -19.79 -0.79
C GLU A 388 -26.76 -19.99 -0.83
N LYS A 389 -26.12 -19.70 -1.96
CA LYS A 389 -24.67 -19.86 -2.14
C LYS A 389 -23.84 -18.73 -1.54
N TYR A 390 -24.42 -17.53 -1.37
CA TYR A 390 -23.67 -16.34 -0.94
C TYR A 390 -24.26 -15.61 0.26
N LYS A 391 -25.44 -16.00 0.77
CA LYS A 391 -26.08 -15.37 1.92
C LYS A 391 -25.19 -15.31 3.15
N GLU A 392 -24.55 -16.41 3.51
CA GLU A 392 -23.64 -16.48 4.66
C GLU A 392 -22.40 -15.58 4.47
N ILE A 393 -21.90 -15.49 3.23
CA ILE A 393 -20.80 -14.59 2.85
C ILE A 393 -21.24 -13.13 3.00
N PHE A 394 -22.45 -12.78 2.57
CA PHE A 394 -22.99 -11.44 2.68
C PHE A 394 -23.17 -11.05 4.15
N ASN A 395 -23.68 -11.95 5.00
CA ASN A 395 -23.76 -11.71 6.44
C ASN A 395 -22.39 -11.39 7.06
N ILE A 396 -21.32 -12.08 6.63
CA ILE A 396 -19.95 -11.78 7.10
C ILE A 396 -19.50 -10.40 6.62
N ILE A 397 -19.68 -10.11 5.33
CA ILE A 397 -19.32 -8.82 4.73
C ILE A 397 -20.07 -7.70 5.44
N ASP A 398 -21.39 -7.81 5.57
CA ASP A 398 -22.25 -6.79 6.18
C ASP A 398 -21.92 -6.58 7.65
N LYS A 399 -21.73 -7.66 8.42
CA LYS A 399 -21.35 -7.54 9.83
C LYS A 399 -20.02 -6.79 9.99
N ARG A 400 -19.01 -7.12 9.19
CA ARG A 400 -17.70 -6.45 9.25
C ARG A 400 -17.80 -5.02 8.72
N TRP A 401 -18.59 -4.81 7.67
CA TRP A 401 -18.85 -3.51 7.07
C TRP A 401 -19.47 -2.56 8.10
N GLU A 402 -20.61 -2.92 8.68
CA GLU A 402 -21.35 -2.09 9.64
C GLU A 402 -20.54 -1.78 10.90
N ILE A 403 -19.79 -2.75 11.42
CA ILE A 403 -19.04 -2.57 12.67
C ILE A 403 -17.77 -1.72 12.46
N GLN A 404 -17.10 -1.87 11.30
CA GLN A 404 -15.74 -1.37 11.10
C GLN A 404 -15.66 -0.30 10.01
N LEU A 405 -16.23 -0.53 8.83
CA LEU A 405 -16.09 0.35 7.67
C LEU A 405 -17.22 1.35 7.47
N HIS A 406 -18.42 1.11 8.01
CA HIS A 406 -19.52 2.05 7.96
C HIS A 406 -19.33 3.10 9.06
N ARG A 407 -18.45 4.08 8.79
CA ARG A 407 -18.20 5.23 9.67
C ARG A 407 -18.82 6.49 9.08
N PRO A 408 -19.28 7.45 9.92
CA PRO A 408 -19.82 8.73 9.46
C PRO A 408 -18.90 9.45 8.47
N LEU A 409 -17.58 9.34 8.65
CA LEU A 409 -16.60 9.91 7.71
C LEU A 409 -16.61 9.24 6.33
N HIS A 410 -16.77 7.91 6.28
CA HIS A 410 -16.90 7.15 5.04
C HIS A 410 -18.29 7.35 4.40
N ALA A 411 -19.31 7.60 5.23
CA ALA A 411 -20.68 7.90 4.86
C ALA A 411 -20.98 9.41 4.86
N ALA A 412 -20.01 10.27 4.50
CA ALA A 412 -20.12 11.74 4.30
C ALA A 412 -20.86 12.62 5.36
N GLY A 413 -20.69 12.33 6.65
CA GLY A 413 -21.02 13.24 7.76
C GLY A 413 -19.76 13.77 8.43
N LEU A 414 -19.21 14.88 7.91
CA LEU A 414 -17.79 15.27 8.08
C LEU A 414 -17.48 16.32 9.14
N THR A 415 -18.48 16.92 9.78
CA THR A 415 -18.26 17.99 10.75
C THR A 415 -19.34 17.89 11.81
N ARG A 416 -18.97 17.88 13.10
CA ARG A 416 -19.96 17.96 14.19
C ARG A 416 -20.54 19.36 14.41
N ASP A 417 -20.06 20.37 13.66
CA ASP A 417 -20.59 21.75 13.66
C ASP A 417 -21.85 21.84 12.77
N PRO A 418 -23.05 22.03 13.36
CA PRO A 418 -24.31 22.05 12.63
C PRO A 418 -24.41 23.20 11.61
N ALA A 419 -23.81 24.36 11.90
CA ALA A 419 -23.88 25.53 11.03
C ALA A 419 -23.06 25.35 9.74
N LYS A 420 -21.97 24.57 9.80
CA LYS A 420 -21.21 24.18 8.61
C LYS A 420 -21.93 23.09 7.81
N GLN A 421 -22.60 22.15 8.48
CA GLN A 421 -23.41 21.13 7.82
C GLN A 421 -24.54 21.76 7.00
N GLU A 422 -25.27 22.72 7.58
CA GLU A 422 -26.39 23.40 6.93
C GLU A 422 -25.97 24.10 5.63
N LYS A 423 -24.83 24.79 5.64
CA LYS A 423 -24.28 25.46 4.44
C LYS A 423 -23.89 24.47 3.34
N VAL A 424 -23.28 23.34 3.70
CA VAL A 424 -22.94 22.30 2.73
C VAL A 424 -24.21 21.68 2.14
N VAL A 425 -25.20 21.34 2.98
CA VAL A 425 -26.47 20.75 2.55
C VAL A 425 -27.25 21.69 1.63
N ALA A 426 -27.30 22.99 1.94
CA ALA A 426 -27.94 23.98 1.08
C ALA A 426 -27.33 24.01 -0.33
N GLU A 427 -26.00 23.89 -0.41
CA GLU A 427 -25.25 23.91 -1.67
C GLU A 427 -25.28 22.59 -2.45
N VAL A 428 -25.67 21.45 -1.85
CA VAL A 428 -25.83 20.16 -2.55
C VAL A 428 -26.81 20.31 -3.72
N SER A 429 -27.87 21.09 -3.53
CA SER A 429 -28.89 21.34 -4.56
C SER A 429 -28.32 21.97 -5.84
N LEU A 430 -27.30 22.82 -5.71
CA LEU A 430 -26.62 23.48 -6.84
C LEU A 430 -25.91 22.45 -7.72
N PHE A 431 -25.24 21.48 -7.10
CA PHE A 431 -24.55 20.42 -7.83
C PHE A 431 -25.52 19.40 -8.44
N THR A 432 -26.54 18.96 -7.69
CA THR A 432 -27.51 17.96 -8.18
C THR A 432 -28.33 18.46 -9.36
N ASN A 433 -28.65 19.76 -9.36
CA ASN A 433 -29.41 20.39 -10.43
C ASN A 433 -28.51 20.92 -11.56
N ALA A 434 -27.20 20.58 -11.53
CA ALA A 434 -26.20 21.05 -12.49
C ALA A 434 -26.23 22.58 -12.70
N GLN A 435 -26.43 23.34 -11.62
CA GLN A 435 -26.50 24.80 -11.65
C GLN A 435 -25.09 25.41 -11.64
N GLY A 436 -24.96 26.61 -12.23
CA GLY A 436 -23.67 27.30 -12.34
C GLY A 436 -22.65 26.50 -13.14
N LEU A 437 -21.41 26.42 -12.65
CA LEU A 437 -20.30 25.74 -13.32
C LEU A 437 -20.51 24.22 -13.44
N PHE A 438 -21.38 23.63 -12.63
CA PHE A 438 -21.64 22.19 -12.64
C PHE A 438 -22.37 21.70 -13.90
N GLY A 439 -23.11 22.58 -14.56
CA GLY A 439 -23.80 22.33 -15.83
C GLY A 439 -22.99 22.67 -17.07
N ASN A 440 -21.77 23.20 -16.91
CA ASN A 440 -20.88 23.47 -18.03
C ASN A 440 -20.55 22.16 -18.78
N GLU A 441 -20.60 22.20 -20.11
CA GLU A 441 -20.37 21.02 -20.95
C GLU A 441 -19.01 20.34 -20.69
N LEU A 442 -17.96 21.14 -20.48
CA LEU A 442 -16.63 20.63 -20.14
C LEU A 442 -16.61 20.01 -18.73
N ALA A 443 -17.33 20.59 -17.76
CA ALA A 443 -17.47 20.01 -16.43
C ALA A 443 -18.21 18.67 -16.48
N VAL A 444 -19.28 18.56 -17.27
CA VAL A 444 -20.02 17.31 -17.45
C VAL A 444 -19.16 16.24 -18.15
N ARG A 445 -18.45 16.61 -19.21
CA ARG A 445 -17.59 15.69 -19.98
C ARG A 445 -16.39 15.18 -19.17
N THR A 446 -15.74 16.06 -18.42
CA THR A 446 -14.52 15.71 -17.68
C THR A 446 -14.79 15.07 -16.32
N ARG A 447 -16.05 15.03 -15.85
CA ARG A 447 -16.44 14.44 -14.57
C ARG A 447 -16.02 12.98 -14.41
N LYS A 448 -15.91 12.24 -15.51
CA LYS A 448 -15.53 10.82 -15.54
C LYS A 448 -14.05 10.58 -15.80
N THR A 449 -13.37 11.54 -16.43
CA THR A 449 -11.99 11.35 -16.90
C THR A 449 -10.96 12.03 -16.00
N ARG A 450 -11.40 12.97 -15.14
CA ARG A 450 -10.55 13.74 -14.25
C ARG A 450 -10.65 13.22 -12.82
N ALA A 451 -9.55 13.29 -12.07
CA ALA A 451 -9.56 12.91 -10.66
C ALA A 451 -10.62 13.71 -9.89
N PRO A 452 -11.44 13.09 -9.02
CA PRO A 452 -12.55 13.76 -8.35
C PRO A 452 -12.15 15.05 -7.63
N ALA A 453 -11.04 15.05 -6.89
CA ALA A 453 -10.54 16.25 -6.22
C ALA A 453 -10.18 17.36 -7.24
N GLU A 454 -9.44 17.06 -8.30
CA GLU A 454 -9.13 18.07 -9.33
C GLU A 454 -10.37 18.61 -10.03
N TRP A 455 -11.39 17.77 -10.25
CA TRP A 455 -12.65 18.19 -10.83
C TRP A 455 -13.39 19.18 -9.90
N TRP A 456 -13.46 18.88 -8.61
CA TRP A 456 -14.03 19.79 -7.62
C TRP A 456 -13.23 21.07 -7.49
N ALA A 457 -11.90 21.03 -7.55
CA ALA A 457 -11.06 22.22 -7.56
C ALA A 457 -11.37 23.12 -8.79
N ALA A 458 -11.56 22.52 -9.97
CA ALA A 458 -11.78 23.25 -11.21
C ALA A 458 -13.22 23.80 -11.37
N TYR A 459 -14.24 23.05 -10.93
CA TYR A 459 -15.65 23.35 -11.24
C TYR A 459 -16.53 23.59 -10.01
N GLY A 460 -16.00 23.42 -8.80
CA GLY A 460 -16.75 23.55 -7.54
C GLY A 460 -17.07 24.98 -7.10
N ALA A 461 -16.54 26.01 -7.76
CA ALA A 461 -16.63 27.39 -7.27
C ALA A 461 -18.07 27.92 -7.12
N SER A 462 -19.05 27.33 -7.83
CA SER A 462 -20.47 27.65 -7.66
C SER A 462 -21.06 27.18 -6.32
N ALA A 463 -20.37 26.33 -5.58
CA ALA A 463 -20.76 25.83 -4.27
C ALA A 463 -19.51 25.80 -3.36
N PRO A 464 -19.06 26.94 -2.82
CA PRO A 464 -17.76 27.05 -2.16
C PRO A 464 -17.64 26.25 -0.86
N ASN A 465 -18.73 26.06 -0.11
CA ASN A 465 -18.73 25.22 1.10
C ASN A 465 -18.71 23.73 0.71
N LEU A 466 -19.50 23.33 -0.28
CA LEU A 466 -19.53 21.97 -0.82
C LEU A 466 -18.23 21.61 -1.54
N GLN A 467 -17.60 22.54 -2.24
CA GLN A 467 -16.31 22.37 -2.89
C GLN A 467 -15.22 22.12 -1.86
N LYS A 468 -15.11 22.98 -0.83
CA LYS A 468 -14.17 22.78 0.27
C LYS A 468 -14.44 21.45 0.96
N PHE A 469 -15.70 21.10 1.17
CA PHE A 469 -16.10 19.80 1.71
C PHE A 469 -15.60 18.65 0.83
N ALA A 470 -15.97 18.63 -0.45
CA ALA A 470 -15.65 17.55 -1.38
C ALA A 470 -14.13 17.40 -1.53
N MET A 471 -13.40 18.51 -1.62
CA MET A 471 -11.94 18.52 -1.64
C MET A 471 -11.33 17.91 -0.37
N LYS A 472 -11.90 18.20 0.81
CA LYS A 472 -11.43 17.58 2.05
C LYS A 472 -11.67 16.07 2.02
N VAL A 473 -12.90 15.61 1.74
CA VAL A 473 -13.25 14.17 1.75
C VAL A 473 -12.48 13.38 0.70
N LEU A 474 -12.43 13.88 -0.53
CA LEU A 474 -11.87 13.16 -1.67
C LEU A 474 -10.34 13.07 -1.61
N ASN A 475 -9.70 13.82 -0.70
CA ASN A 475 -8.26 13.72 -0.43
C ASN A 475 -7.96 12.91 0.85
N LEU A 476 -8.98 12.44 1.58
CA LEU A 476 -8.80 11.53 2.70
C LEU A 476 -8.47 10.13 2.20
N THR A 477 -7.55 9.48 2.89
CA THR A 477 -7.29 8.05 2.72
C THR A 477 -8.14 7.25 3.71
N CYS A 478 -8.49 6.01 3.38
CA CYS A 478 -9.10 5.06 4.32
C CYS A 478 -8.16 3.89 4.62
N MET A 479 -6.89 4.02 4.27
CA MET A 479 -5.85 3.01 4.41
C MET A 479 -4.61 3.58 5.07
N HIS A 480 -3.76 2.69 5.58
CA HIS A 480 -2.42 3.00 6.07
C HIS A 480 -1.31 2.38 5.27
N GLN A 481 -1.62 1.40 4.42
CA GLN A 481 -0.62 0.43 3.97
C GLN A 481 0.37 0.94 2.92
N VAL A 482 0.42 2.25 2.68
CA VAL A 482 1.67 2.94 2.29
C VAL A 482 2.81 2.43 3.20
N VAL A 483 2.51 2.19 4.50
CA VAL A 483 3.40 1.56 5.50
C VAL A 483 3.99 0.22 5.06
N ASN A 484 3.36 -0.62 4.24
CA ASN A 484 3.86 -1.96 3.93
C ASN A 484 4.94 -1.98 2.83
N GLY A 485 4.87 -1.07 1.85
CA GLY A 485 5.96 -0.88 0.89
C GLY A 485 7.19 -0.29 1.57
N ILE A 486 6.96 0.73 2.40
CA ILE A 486 7.95 1.35 3.29
C ILE A 486 8.50 0.34 4.29
N GLY A 487 7.62 -0.48 4.86
CA GLY A 487 7.88 -1.51 5.84
C GLY A 487 8.65 -2.68 5.26
N ALA A 488 8.50 -3.00 3.96
CA ALA A 488 9.34 -3.95 3.26
C ALA A 488 10.78 -3.43 3.12
N SER A 489 10.95 -2.15 2.75
CA SER A 489 12.25 -1.49 2.74
C SER A 489 12.86 -1.44 4.15
N LEU A 490 12.10 -1.01 5.17
CA LEU A 490 12.51 -1.03 6.58
C LEU A 490 12.82 -2.45 7.10
N LYS A 491 12.06 -3.47 6.71
CA LYS A 491 12.32 -4.88 7.08
C LYS A 491 13.67 -5.37 6.55
N ILE A 492 14.09 -4.93 5.37
CA ILE A 492 15.43 -5.23 4.82
C ILE A 492 16.51 -4.58 5.68
N PHE A 493 16.34 -3.31 6.11
CA PHE A 493 17.28 -2.63 6.99
C PHE A 493 17.31 -3.22 8.42
N ILE A 494 16.15 -3.57 8.98
CA ILE A 494 16.01 -4.16 10.33
C ILE A 494 16.57 -5.59 10.38
N ALA A 495 16.41 -6.38 9.31
CA ALA A 495 16.97 -7.73 9.22
C ALA A 495 18.51 -7.74 9.17
N ARG A 496 19.14 -6.63 8.74
CA ARG A 496 20.61 -6.46 8.69
C ARG A 496 21.23 -6.00 10.01
N GLY A 497 20.45 -5.84 11.09
CA GLY A 497 20.98 -5.54 12.42
C GLY A 497 21.41 -4.08 12.65
N GLU A 498 21.08 -3.16 11.75
CA GLU A 498 21.44 -1.75 11.85
C GLU A 498 20.35 -0.95 12.57
N ILE A 499 20.14 -1.23 13.86
CA ILE A 499 19.14 -0.54 14.68
C ILE A 499 19.85 0.57 15.43
N GLU A 500 19.86 1.76 14.81
CA GLU A 500 19.73 3.03 15.55
C GLU A 500 19.47 4.29 14.69
N TRP A 501 19.14 4.19 13.41
CA TRP A 501 19.15 5.38 12.55
C TRP A 501 17.76 5.96 12.27
N LYS A 502 17.61 7.28 12.55
CA LYS A 502 16.53 8.18 12.13
C LYS A 502 16.42 8.28 10.59
N MET A 503 16.05 7.18 9.92
CA MET A 503 15.79 7.16 8.48
C MET A 503 14.42 7.80 8.19
N ARG A 504 14.41 9.12 8.01
CA ARG A 504 13.25 9.88 7.53
C ARG A 504 13.27 10.10 6.01
N ILE A 505 14.02 9.29 5.24
CA ILE A 505 14.66 9.73 3.98
C ILE A 505 14.25 8.98 2.70
N LEU A 506 13.29 8.07 2.71
CA LEU A 506 12.95 7.37 1.46
C LEU A 506 11.46 7.36 1.17
N MET A 507 10.87 8.53 0.89
CA MET A 507 9.43 8.60 0.58
C MET A 507 8.94 9.53 -0.51
N GLU A 508 9.80 10.07 -1.38
CA GLU A 508 9.29 10.74 -2.60
C GLU A 508 9.47 9.88 -3.87
N VAL A 509 10.23 8.77 -3.82
CA VAL A 509 10.67 8.03 -5.03
C VAL A 509 10.17 6.57 -5.09
N HIS A 510 9.36 6.10 -4.14
CA HIS A 510 8.80 4.74 -4.21
C HIS A 510 7.58 4.60 -5.15
N LYS A 511 7.64 5.21 -6.35
CA LYS A 511 6.67 4.92 -7.42
C LYS A 511 6.80 3.51 -8.00
N ASN A 512 7.87 2.75 -7.70
CA ASN A 512 8.18 1.50 -8.42
C ASN A 512 8.66 0.31 -7.54
N PHE A 513 8.20 0.15 -6.29
CA PHE A 513 8.15 -1.22 -5.71
C PHE A 513 6.87 -1.93 -6.16
N VAL A 514 6.65 -1.92 -7.46
CA VAL A 514 5.98 -3.04 -8.12
C VAL A 514 7.04 -4.13 -8.14
N PHE A 515 6.72 -5.32 -7.63
CA PHE A 515 7.44 -6.50 -8.05
C PHE A 515 7.18 -6.64 -9.56
N ASP A 516 7.94 -5.90 -10.37
CA ASP A 516 8.08 -6.10 -11.80
C ASP A 516 8.95 -7.34 -11.97
N ASP A 517 8.34 -8.48 -11.68
CA ASP A 517 8.52 -9.68 -12.46
C ASP A 517 7.27 -10.56 -12.27
N ASP A 518 6.75 -11.01 -13.41
CA ASP A 518 5.76 -12.08 -13.61
C ASP A 518 4.25 -11.74 -13.55
N ASN A 519 3.77 -11.25 -14.70
CA ASN A 519 2.55 -11.61 -15.43
C ASN A 519 1.53 -12.51 -14.69
N LEU A 520 0.75 -11.93 -13.78
CA LEU A 520 -0.67 -12.28 -13.68
C LEU A 520 -1.45 -11.11 -14.25
N THR A 521 -2.07 -11.33 -15.40
CA THR A 521 -3.08 -10.39 -15.89
C THR A 521 -4.39 -10.73 -15.19
N TRP A 522 -5.23 -9.75 -14.93
CA TRP A 522 -6.52 -9.99 -14.27
C TRP A 522 -7.46 -10.88 -15.10
N GLY A 523 -7.24 -10.94 -16.42
CA GLY A 523 -7.78 -11.96 -17.28
C GLY A 523 -7.52 -13.38 -16.79
N ASP A 524 -6.41 -13.68 -16.10
CA ASP A 524 -6.10 -15.01 -15.58
C ASP A 524 -6.99 -15.41 -14.38
N VAL A 525 -7.30 -14.46 -13.49
CA VAL A 525 -8.16 -14.68 -12.32
C VAL A 525 -9.64 -14.65 -12.72
N ALA A 526 -10.01 -13.76 -13.65
CA ALA A 526 -11.36 -13.68 -14.24
C ALA A 526 -11.69 -14.96 -15.03
N ARG A 527 -10.73 -15.47 -15.84
CA ARG A 527 -10.80 -16.80 -16.48
C ARG A 527 -10.92 -17.93 -15.44
N ALA A 528 -10.18 -17.86 -14.34
CA ALA A 528 -10.25 -18.88 -13.28
C ALA A 528 -11.60 -18.89 -12.53
N ALA A 529 -12.25 -17.72 -12.38
CA ALA A 529 -13.55 -17.58 -11.72
C ALA A 529 -14.75 -17.70 -12.69
N GLY A 530 -14.52 -17.68 -14.01
CA GLY A 530 -15.59 -17.65 -15.02
C GLY A 530 -16.41 -16.36 -14.99
N ALA A 531 -15.81 -15.25 -14.58
CA ALA A 531 -16.44 -13.93 -14.57
C ALA A 531 -15.97 -13.14 -15.79
N GLU A 532 -16.89 -12.58 -16.56
CA GLU A 532 -16.56 -11.62 -17.63
C GLU A 532 -15.94 -10.36 -17.03
N GLU A 533 -14.93 -9.82 -17.73
CA GLU A 533 -14.29 -8.54 -17.39
C GLU A 533 -15.35 -7.43 -17.47
N ALA A 534 -15.77 -6.90 -16.33
CA ALA A 534 -16.46 -5.61 -16.30
C ALA A 534 -15.40 -4.51 -16.44
N ASP A 535 -15.56 -3.69 -17.48
CA ASP A 535 -14.75 -2.49 -17.72
C ASP A 535 -14.60 -1.67 -16.42
N GLU A 536 -13.35 -1.37 -16.09
CA GLU A 536 -12.98 -0.51 -14.96
C GLU A 536 -13.23 0.95 -15.33
N ASP A 537 -14.50 1.34 -15.45
CA ASP A 537 -14.90 2.74 -15.58
C ASP A 537 -15.41 3.30 -14.24
N GLU A 538 -14.70 4.34 -13.80
CA GLU A 538 -14.76 5.02 -12.50
C GLU A 538 -16.01 5.93 -12.41
N ASP A 539 -16.99 5.56 -11.57
CA ASP A 539 -18.21 6.35 -11.39
C ASP A 539 -18.13 7.23 -10.12
N GLY A 540 -17.66 8.46 -10.29
CA GLY A 540 -17.79 9.54 -9.30
C GLY A 540 -19.24 9.95 -8.97
N ALA A 541 -20.26 9.24 -9.47
CA ALA A 541 -21.67 9.45 -9.16
C ALA A 541 -22.07 8.99 -7.75
N TRP A 542 -21.24 8.16 -7.12
CA TRP A 542 -21.56 7.49 -5.86
C TRP A 542 -21.55 8.42 -4.63
N LEU A 543 -20.68 9.43 -4.58
CA LEU A 543 -20.62 10.40 -3.46
C LEU A 543 -22.01 11.07 -3.25
N ILE A 544 -22.69 11.35 -4.36
CA ILE A 544 -24.06 11.92 -4.37
C ILE A 544 -25.11 10.86 -4.03
N GLN A 545 -24.94 9.62 -4.48
CA GLN A 545 -25.88 8.55 -4.18
C GLN A 545 -25.85 8.15 -2.69
N GLN A 546 -24.70 8.29 -2.02
CA GLN A 546 -24.67 8.27 -0.55
C GLN A 546 -25.26 9.51 0.07
N MET A 547 -24.94 10.73 -0.40
CA MET A 547 -25.57 11.94 0.14
C MET A 547 -27.10 11.86 0.05
N LYS A 548 -27.63 11.21 -1.00
CA LYS A 548 -29.05 10.86 -1.14
C LYS A 548 -29.51 9.79 -0.13
N LYS A 549 -28.73 8.73 0.11
CA LYS A 549 -29.03 7.70 1.15
C LYS A 549 -28.90 8.22 2.59
N MET A 550 -28.04 9.21 2.82
CA MET A 550 -27.91 9.98 4.07
C MET A 550 -29.09 10.91 4.32
N GLY A 551 -30.02 11.03 3.37
CA GLY A 551 -31.36 11.55 3.59
C GLY A 551 -32.18 10.69 4.55
N ARG A 552 -31.71 10.52 5.80
CA ARG A 552 -32.60 10.35 6.95
C ARG A 552 -33.00 11.74 7.44
N LEU A 553 -33.84 12.38 6.62
CA LEU A 553 -35.05 13.01 7.16
C LEU A 553 -36.00 11.87 7.52
N GLN A 554 -35.86 11.35 8.73
CA GLN A 554 -37.04 11.17 9.58
C GLN A 554 -37.02 12.48 10.40
N MET A 555 -37.91 13.46 10.19
CA MET A 555 -39.23 13.48 10.84
C MET A 555 -39.17 12.54 12.05
N TRP A 556 -38.72 12.95 13.23
CA TRP A 556 -39.05 14.15 14.01
C TRP A 556 -37.85 14.64 14.84
#